data_AF-C6PYU6-F1
#
_entry.id   AF-C6PYU6-F1
#
_cell.length_a   1.000
_cell.length_b   1.000
_cell.length_c   1.000
_cell.angle_alpha   90.00
_cell.angle_beta   90.00
_cell.angle_gamma   90.00
#
_symmetry.space_group_name_H-M   'P 1'
#
loop_
_entity.id
_entity.type
_entity.pdbx_description
1 polymer ?
#
loop_
_entity_poly.entity_id
_entity_poly.type
_entity_poly.pdbx_seq_one_letter_code
_entity_poly.pdbx_strand_id
1 'polypeptide(L)'
;MLKGGRNNFNLIVKCDMYLFFVVELKCLNCLEVSMQNNRRVRKKVKTKKLSLKRLICFIIYELIVVIIAAPLLIFYGPFKNVRTKFVGTAMATFTHQYFATTFLSKDKINEILNDNKSGGVSGSESENLGGVSVNYSNDSGIDRYEIDDTKFHACILEVKNPTRMKIGYTNKLKEVGQKTSEIAEENGAAAAINGGGFTDKSSNGKLWTGTGAYPQGIVISNGKVVYSDVKNNEAVNVTAFTKDGKLIVGDHTVSELLRDNVTEAISFRNSLIINGKPVALAEEGLNPRTAIGQKADGTIIMLVIDGRKGLKAGASLKEVQNILLQRGALNASSLDGGSSSTMYFNGEVINDPCDWNGERTVATAVYVK
;
A
#
# COMPACT_ATOMS: atom_id res chain seq x y z
N MET A 1 33.98 -8.72 41.55
CA MET A 1 34.92 -9.58 40.78
C MET A 1 34.08 -10.32 39.75
N LEU A 2 34.37 -10.12 38.45
CA LEU A 2 33.81 -10.79 37.25
C LEU A 2 32.32 -10.46 36.92
N LYS A 3 31.98 -9.40 36.16
CA LYS A 3 32.02 -9.20 34.68
C LYS A 3 31.38 -10.32 33.83
N GLY A 4 30.33 -9.93 33.09
CA GLY A 4 30.19 -10.25 31.65
C GLY A 4 29.05 -11.19 31.25
N GLY A 5 28.01 -10.64 30.62
CA GLY A 5 26.93 -11.42 30.01
C GLY A 5 26.05 -10.62 29.04
N ARG A 6 26.68 -9.85 28.14
CA ARG A 6 26.04 -9.30 26.93
C ARG A 6 26.49 -10.13 25.72
N ASN A 7 25.56 -10.31 24.80
CA ASN A 7 25.74 -10.73 23.40
C ASN A 7 25.98 -12.22 23.15
N ASN A 8 24.91 -12.96 22.84
CA ASN A 8 24.98 -14.21 22.07
C ASN A 8 23.66 -14.54 21.34
N PHE A 9 23.10 -13.56 20.62
CA PHE A 9 21.98 -13.80 19.70
C PHE A 9 22.17 -13.19 18.31
N ASN A 10 23.42 -12.86 17.95
CA ASN A 10 23.79 -12.31 16.63
C ASN A 10 24.87 -13.11 15.89
N LEU A 11 25.12 -14.37 16.29
CA LEU A 11 26.17 -15.19 15.69
C LEU A 11 25.70 -16.48 15.00
N ILE A 12 24.42 -16.85 15.12
CA ILE A 12 23.91 -18.13 14.56
C ILE A 12 23.26 -17.95 13.17
N VAL A 13 22.88 -16.72 12.77
CA VAL A 13 22.29 -16.47 11.43
C VAL A 13 23.32 -15.90 10.43
N LYS A 14 24.59 -15.74 10.85
CA LYS A 14 25.70 -15.32 9.96
C LYS A 14 26.64 -16.46 9.53
N CYS A 15 26.43 -17.69 10.01
CA CYS A 15 27.30 -18.82 9.68
C CYS A 15 26.87 -19.67 8.48
N ASP A 16 25.59 -19.69 8.09
CA ASP A 16 25.14 -20.66 7.08
C ASP A 16 25.19 -20.17 5.62
N MET A 17 25.52 -18.90 5.37
CA MET A 17 25.74 -18.39 4.00
C MET A 17 27.22 -18.23 3.64
N TYR A 18 28.11 -18.15 4.64
CA TYR A 18 29.57 -18.13 4.44
C TYR A 18 30.16 -19.53 4.28
N LEU A 19 29.53 -20.56 4.87
CA LEU A 19 30.05 -21.93 4.80
C LEU A 19 29.93 -22.53 3.39
N PHE A 20 29.01 -22.05 2.55
CA PHE A 20 28.89 -22.52 1.16
C PHE A 20 29.94 -21.89 0.22
N PHE A 21 30.39 -20.67 0.50
CA PHE A 21 31.42 -19.99 -0.32
C PHE A 21 32.87 -20.32 0.10
N VAL A 22 33.10 -20.66 1.39
CA VAL A 22 34.45 -20.96 1.90
C VAL A 22 34.91 -22.39 1.56
N VAL A 23 34.00 -23.31 1.26
CA VAL A 23 34.36 -24.68 0.85
C VAL A 23 34.91 -24.73 -0.60
N GLU A 24 34.53 -23.79 -1.47
CA GLU A 24 35.09 -23.74 -2.84
C GLU A 24 36.48 -23.06 -2.92
N LEU A 25 36.79 -22.08 -2.07
CA LEU A 25 38.09 -21.41 -2.09
C LEU A 25 39.24 -22.19 -1.43
N LYS A 26 38.95 -23.09 -0.47
CA LYS A 26 39.98 -23.95 0.14
C LYS A 26 40.48 -25.07 -0.79
N CYS A 27 39.77 -25.36 -1.88
CA CYS A 27 40.23 -26.31 -2.90
C CYS A 27 41.25 -25.70 -3.88
N LEU A 28 41.36 -24.36 -3.99
CA LEU A 28 42.33 -23.73 -4.90
C LEU A 28 43.74 -23.60 -4.29
N ASN A 29 43.88 -23.38 -2.99
CA ASN A 29 45.19 -23.15 -2.36
C ASN A 29 45.98 -24.42 -1.99
N CYS A 30 45.41 -25.61 -2.16
CA CYS A 30 46.12 -26.86 -1.87
C CYS A 30 46.91 -27.42 -3.07
N LEU A 31 46.88 -26.72 -4.22
CA LEU A 31 47.46 -27.17 -5.50
C LEU A 31 48.84 -26.57 -5.83
N GLU A 32 49.33 -25.57 -5.08
CA GLU A 32 50.59 -24.87 -5.39
C GLU A 32 51.85 -25.44 -4.72
N VAL A 33 51.75 -26.33 -3.73
CA VAL A 33 52.92 -26.77 -2.92
C VAL A 33 53.48 -28.15 -3.32
N SER A 34 52.93 -28.83 -4.33
CA SER A 34 53.37 -30.17 -4.74
C SER A 34 53.95 -30.22 -6.16
N MET A 35 54.86 -29.29 -6.50
CA MET A 35 55.54 -29.24 -7.80
C MET A 35 57.07 -29.26 -7.69
N GLN A 36 57.64 -30.22 -6.97
CA GLN A 36 59.00 -30.69 -7.27
C GLN A 36 59.06 -32.22 -7.10
N ASN A 37 59.57 -32.91 -8.12
CA ASN A 37 59.86 -34.34 -8.18
C ASN A 37 58.69 -35.33 -8.22
N ASN A 38 58.13 -35.52 -9.43
CA ASN A 38 58.09 -36.86 -10.04
C ASN A 38 57.55 -36.79 -11.49
N ARG A 39 58.44 -37.07 -12.45
CA ARG A 39 58.04 -37.42 -13.82
C ARG A 39 57.40 -38.81 -13.80
N ARG A 40 56.07 -38.91 -13.79
CA ARG A 40 55.31 -40.11 -14.17
C ARG A 40 53.87 -39.75 -14.55
N VAL A 41 53.55 -39.96 -15.83
CA VAL A 41 52.22 -40.07 -16.44
C VAL A 41 51.22 -38.95 -16.11
N ARG A 42 51.19 -37.89 -16.94
CA ARG A 42 50.03 -36.99 -17.01
C ARG A 42 48.81 -37.76 -17.56
N LYS A 43 48.03 -38.42 -16.70
CA LYS A 43 46.63 -38.72 -17.03
C LYS A 43 45.93 -37.38 -17.16
N LYS A 44 45.48 -37.02 -18.36
CA LYS A 44 44.54 -35.90 -18.59
C LYS A 44 43.33 -36.11 -17.68
N VAL A 45 43.27 -35.40 -16.55
CA VAL A 45 42.04 -35.32 -15.76
C VAL A 45 41.04 -34.58 -16.63
N LYS A 46 40.14 -35.34 -17.28
CA LYS A 46 39.01 -34.75 -18.00
C LYS A 46 38.16 -34.04 -16.95
N THR A 47 38.28 -32.73 -16.83
CA THR A 47 37.29 -31.91 -16.14
C THR A 47 35.95 -32.17 -16.84
N LYS A 48 35.08 -32.96 -16.22
CA LYS A 48 33.74 -33.23 -16.76
C LYS A 48 33.04 -31.87 -16.86
N LYS A 49 32.93 -31.33 -18.07
CA LYS A 49 32.12 -30.13 -18.32
C LYS A 49 30.72 -30.41 -17.79
N LEU A 50 30.26 -29.60 -16.84
CA LEU A 50 28.89 -29.72 -16.32
C LEU A 50 27.94 -29.60 -17.52
N SER A 51 27.09 -30.61 -17.70
CA SER A 51 26.13 -30.59 -18.80
C SER A 51 25.14 -29.46 -18.53
N LEU A 52 25.07 -28.47 -19.43
CA LEU A 52 24.12 -27.36 -19.35
C LEU A 52 22.69 -27.85 -19.13
N LYS A 53 22.31 -29.00 -19.70
CA LYS A 53 21.02 -29.66 -19.47
C LYS A 53 20.82 -30.06 -18.01
N ARG A 54 21.84 -30.62 -17.35
CA ARG A 54 21.77 -31.01 -15.94
C ARG A 54 21.67 -29.79 -15.02
N LEU A 55 22.37 -28.70 -15.36
CA LEU A 55 22.27 -27.45 -14.63
C LEU A 55 20.85 -26.85 -14.74
N ILE A 56 20.29 -26.82 -15.94
CA ILE A 56 18.91 -26.36 -16.16
C ILE A 56 17.91 -27.24 -15.40
N CYS A 57 18.04 -28.57 -15.48
CA CYS A 57 17.17 -29.49 -14.72
C CYS A 57 17.27 -29.27 -13.20
N PHE A 58 18.48 -29.00 -12.68
CA PHE A 58 18.67 -28.69 -11.27
C PHE A 58 17.99 -27.38 -10.86
N ILE A 59 18.15 -26.31 -11.64
CA ILE A 59 17.47 -25.02 -11.38
C ILE A 59 15.94 -25.18 -11.42
N ILE A 60 15.41 -25.93 -12.39
CA ILE A 60 13.97 -26.22 -12.47
C ILE A 60 13.51 -27.01 -11.24
N TYR A 61 14.28 -28.01 -10.80
CA TYR A 61 13.97 -28.76 -9.60
C TYR A 61 13.90 -27.87 -8.36
N GLU A 62 14.91 -27.01 -8.14
CA GLU A 62 14.93 -26.05 -7.03
C GLU A 62 13.73 -25.10 -7.09
N LEU A 63 13.39 -24.57 -8.26
CA LEU A 63 12.21 -23.72 -8.44
C LEU A 63 10.92 -24.46 -8.07
N ILE A 64 10.76 -25.72 -8.49
CA ILE A 64 9.59 -26.53 -8.15
C ILE A 64 9.51 -26.76 -6.63
N VAL A 65 10.63 -27.12 -5.99
CA VAL A 65 10.69 -27.33 -4.54
C VAL A 65 10.30 -26.05 -3.81
N VAL A 66 10.82 -24.89 -4.21
CA VAL A 66 10.50 -23.59 -3.60
C VAL A 66 9.03 -23.23 -3.81
N ILE A 67 8.49 -23.40 -5.02
CA ILE A 67 7.07 -23.09 -5.33
C ILE A 67 6.12 -23.93 -4.47
N ILE A 68 6.47 -25.19 -4.17
CA ILE A 68 5.64 -26.07 -3.35
C ILE A 68 5.86 -25.81 -1.85
N ALA A 69 7.12 -25.69 -1.41
CA ALA A 69 7.45 -25.57 0.00
C ALA A 69 7.17 -24.17 0.57
N ALA A 70 7.36 -23.10 -0.20
CA ALA A 70 7.22 -21.74 0.31
C ALA A 70 5.80 -21.40 0.78
N PRO A 71 4.72 -21.71 0.03
CA PRO A 71 3.36 -21.50 0.52
C PRO A 71 3.07 -22.29 1.81
N LEU A 72 3.52 -23.55 1.86
CA LEU A 72 3.35 -24.37 3.07
C LEU A 72 4.07 -23.76 4.28
N LEU A 73 5.29 -23.26 4.08
CA LEU A 73 6.07 -22.62 5.14
C LEU A 73 5.51 -21.26 5.54
N ILE A 74 4.94 -20.48 4.61
CA ILE A 74 4.29 -19.19 4.91
C ILE A 74 2.99 -19.40 5.69
N PHE A 75 2.11 -20.31 5.25
CA PHE A 75 0.79 -20.47 5.85
C PHE A 75 0.78 -21.38 7.08
N TYR A 76 1.58 -22.45 7.08
CA TYR A 76 1.59 -23.47 8.13
C TYR A 76 2.89 -23.52 8.94
N GLY A 77 3.94 -22.81 8.51
CA GLY A 77 5.20 -22.76 9.25
C GLY A 77 5.16 -21.87 10.51
N PRO A 78 6.30 -21.79 11.23
CA PRO A 78 6.40 -21.11 12.53
C PRO A 78 6.47 -19.58 12.43
N PHE A 79 6.45 -19.00 11.23
CA PHE A 79 6.71 -17.57 11.01
C PHE A 79 5.43 -16.71 11.07
N LYS A 80 4.90 -16.50 12.28
CA LYS A 80 3.64 -15.75 12.51
C LYS A 80 3.64 -14.36 11.86
N ASN A 81 4.73 -13.60 11.96
CA ASN A 81 4.81 -12.24 11.40
C ASN A 81 4.76 -12.23 9.88
N VAL A 82 5.45 -13.18 9.23
CA VAL A 82 5.45 -13.32 7.77
C VAL A 82 4.05 -13.71 7.30
N ARG A 83 3.44 -14.71 7.95
CA ARG A 83 2.07 -15.13 7.67
C ARG A 83 1.08 -13.98 7.79
N THR A 84 1.15 -13.24 8.89
CA THR A 84 0.22 -12.14 9.17
C THR A 84 0.33 -11.04 8.10
N LYS A 85 1.55 -10.59 7.79
CA LYS A 85 1.77 -9.57 6.75
C LYS A 85 1.36 -10.05 5.36
N PHE A 86 1.64 -11.31 5.04
CA PHE A 86 1.27 -11.89 3.75
C PHE A 86 -0.26 -11.98 3.61
N VAL A 87 -0.94 -12.55 4.62
CA VAL A 87 -2.41 -12.65 4.65
C VAL A 87 -3.03 -11.27 4.62
N GLY A 88 -2.57 -10.34 5.44
CA GLY A 88 -3.04 -8.95 5.44
C GLY A 88 -2.88 -8.27 4.09
N THR A 89 -1.71 -8.40 3.45
CA THR A 89 -1.47 -7.85 2.10
C THR A 89 -2.37 -8.48 1.06
N ALA A 90 -2.48 -9.82 1.04
CA ALA A 90 -3.32 -10.53 0.07
C ALA A 90 -4.79 -10.12 0.21
N MET A 91 -5.30 -10.11 1.44
CA MET A 91 -6.67 -9.69 1.74
C MET A 91 -6.90 -8.20 1.51
N ALA A 92 -5.85 -7.38 1.58
CA ALA A 92 -5.90 -5.95 1.28
C ALA A 92 -6.08 -5.65 -0.20
N THR A 93 -5.62 -6.55 -1.07
CA THR A 93 -5.85 -6.43 -2.51
C THR A 93 -7.21 -6.99 -2.90
N PHE A 94 -7.85 -6.40 -3.91
CA PHE A 94 -9.13 -6.92 -4.42
C PHE A 94 -8.96 -8.15 -5.32
N THR A 95 -7.81 -8.30 -5.98
CA THR A 95 -7.61 -9.33 -7.01
C THR A 95 -6.75 -10.50 -6.56
N HIS A 96 -6.02 -10.39 -5.43
CA HIS A 96 -5.07 -11.41 -4.99
C HIS A 96 -5.47 -12.11 -3.69
N GLN A 97 -6.71 -11.95 -3.23
CA GLN A 97 -7.23 -12.62 -2.03
C GLN A 97 -7.11 -14.15 -2.13
N TYR A 98 -7.17 -14.70 -3.35
CA TYR A 98 -7.04 -16.13 -3.62
C TYR A 98 -5.74 -16.74 -3.08
N PHE A 99 -4.65 -15.96 -2.99
CA PHE A 99 -3.41 -16.46 -2.39
C PHE A 99 -3.61 -16.91 -0.94
N ALA A 100 -4.42 -16.20 -0.14
CA ALA A 100 -4.69 -16.60 1.23
C ALA A 100 -5.81 -17.64 1.31
N THR A 101 -6.91 -17.45 0.57
CA THR A 101 -8.09 -18.32 0.66
C THR A 101 -7.90 -19.71 0.07
N THR A 102 -6.86 -19.92 -0.74
CA THR A 102 -6.49 -21.27 -1.25
C THR A 102 -5.92 -22.15 -0.13
N PHE A 103 -5.27 -21.56 0.86
CA PHE A 103 -4.57 -22.29 1.92
C PHE A 103 -5.26 -22.18 3.27
N LEU A 104 -6.02 -21.12 3.54
CA LEU A 104 -6.63 -20.86 4.85
C LEU A 104 -8.15 -20.73 4.73
N SER A 105 -8.86 -21.23 5.75
CA SER A 105 -10.29 -20.98 5.90
C SER A 105 -10.56 -19.51 6.20
N LYS A 106 -11.78 -19.04 5.89
CA LYS A 106 -12.22 -17.67 6.20
C LYS A 106 -12.09 -17.35 7.69
N ASP A 107 -12.46 -18.29 8.56
CA ASP A 107 -12.35 -18.12 10.02
C ASP A 107 -10.90 -17.93 10.45
N LYS A 108 -9.96 -18.71 9.88
CA LYS A 108 -8.55 -18.58 10.20
C LYS A 108 -7.95 -17.29 9.68
N ILE A 109 -8.38 -16.82 8.51
CA ILE A 109 -8.00 -15.51 7.98
C ILE A 109 -8.48 -14.40 8.91
N ASN A 110 -9.75 -14.43 9.31
CA ASN A 110 -10.32 -13.46 10.22
C ASN A 110 -9.63 -13.45 11.58
N GLU A 111 -9.28 -14.63 12.11
CA GLU A 111 -8.46 -14.76 13.32
C GLU A 111 -7.12 -14.02 13.13
N ILE A 112 -6.37 -14.33 12.07
CA ILE A 112 -5.05 -13.71 11.80
C ILE A 112 -5.14 -12.18 11.65
N LEU A 113 -6.17 -11.68 10.96
CA LEU A 113 -6.37 -10.24 10.73
C LEU A 113 -6.78 -9.49 12.00
N ASN A 114 -7.47 -10.14 12.94
CA ASN A 114 -7.92 -9.53 14.19
C ASN A 114 -6.91 -9.68 15.34
N ASP A 115 -6.09 -10.75 15.34
CA ASP A 115 -5.14 -11.08 16.39
C ASP A 115 -4.02 -10.03 16.59
N ASN A 116 -3.82 -9.13 15.61
CA ASN A 116 -2.79 -8.09 15.65
C ASN A 116 -3.34 -6.67 15.46
N LYS A 117 -4.66 -6.45 15.62
CA LYS A 117 -5.21 -5.09 15.66
C LYS A 117 -4.70 -4.40 16.94
N SER A 118 -3.58 -3.70 16.82
CA SER A 118 -3.01 -2.93 17.94
C SER A 118 -3.96 -1.80 18.33
N GLY A 119 -4.07 -1.55 19.64
CA GLY A 119 -5.02 -0.63 20.28
C GLY A 119 -5.31 0.66 19.51
N GLY A 120 -6.58 1.03 19.55
CA GLY A 120 -7.17 2.14 18.81
C GLY A 120 -8.68 2.03 18.89
N VAL A 121 -9.37 3.08 18.45
CA VAL A 121 -10.83 3.05 18.37
C VAL A 121 -11.30 2.07 17.29
N SER A 122 -12.52 1.55 17.44
CA SER A 122 -13.14 0.76 16.37
C SER A 122 -13.38 1.64 15.15
N GLY A 123 -13.23 1.09 13.94
CA GLY A 123 -13.59 1.80 12.71
C GLY A 123 -15.09 2.13 12.59
N SER A 124 -15.89 1.61 13.51
CA SER A 124 -17.32 1.90 13.67
C SER A 124 -17.62 3.06 14.62
N GLU A 125 -16.61 3.73 15.20
CA GLU A 125 -16.84 4.99 15.93
C GLU A 125 -17.28 6.09 14.94
N SER A 126 -18.30 6.86 15.32
CA SER A 126 -18.72 8.02 14.54
C SER A 126 -17.81 9.22 14.81
N GLU A 127 -17.45 9.89 13.73
CA GLU A 127 -16.70 11.12 13.75
C GLU A 127 -17.52 12.28 14.35
N ASN A 128 -16.87 13.09 15.18
CA ASN A 128 -17.44 14.27 15.78
C ASN A 128 -17.05 15.50 14.94
N LEU A 129 -17.95 15.89 14.06
CA LEU A 129 -17.78 17.07 13.19
C LEU A 129 -17.77 18.41 13.96
N GLY A 130 -18.13 18.42 15.24
CA GLY A 130 -18.02 19.60 16.11
C GLY A 130 -16.58 19.92 16.54
N GLY A 131 -15.66 18.96 16.44
CA GLY A 131 -14.24 19.16 16.73
C GLY A 131 -13.48 19.91 15.64
N VAL A 132 -14.07 20.07 14.45
CA VAL A 132 -13.49 20.78 13.32
C VAL A 132 -14.14 22.16 13.19
N SER A 133 -13.32 23.20 13.31
CA SER A 133 -13.70 24.60 13.11
C SER A 133 -13.16 25.07 11.76
N VAL A 134 -13.97 24.93 10.71
CA VAL A 134 -13.65 25.49 9.40
C VAL A 134 -13.86 26.99 9.46
N ASN A 135 -12.78 27.74 9.62
CA ASN A 135 -12.83 29.18 9.42
C ASN A 135 -12.87 29.43 7.92
N TYR A 136 -13.89 30.16 7.44
CA TYR A 136 -14.01 30.60 6.05
C TYR A 136 -12.93 31.66 5.74
N SER A 137 -11.66 31.26 5.79
CA SER A 137 -10.56 32.06 5.30
C SER A 137 -10.53 31.94 3.78
N ASN A 138 -10.36 33.07 3.09
CA ASN A 138 -10.08 33.09 1.65
C ASN A 138 -8.66 32.59 1.33
N ASP A 139 -8.03 31.86 2.26
CA ASP A 139 -6.68 31.34 2.10
C ASP A 139 -6.70 30.17 1.12
N SER A 140 -6.31 30.45 -0.12
CA SER A 140 -6.12 29.46 -1.17
C SER A 140 -4.74 28.78 -1.09
N GLY A 141 -3.97 29.03 -0.03
CA GLY A 141 -2.66 28.47 0.20
C GLY A 141 -2.65 26.94 0.20
N ILE A 142 -1.62 26.40 -0.45
CA ILE A 142 -1.27 24.99 -0.43
C ILE A 142 0.20 24.91 -0.05
N ASP A 143 0.49 24.42 1.16
CA ASP A 143 1.86 24.23 1.62
C ASP A 143 2.35 22.83 1.21
N ARG A 144 3.55 22.74 0.65
CA ARG A 144 4.18 21.48 0.26
C ARG A 144 5.27 21.09 1.25
N TYR A 145 5.30 19.81 1.61
CA TYR A 145 6.34 19.21 2.44
C TYR A 145 6.76 17.86 1.86
N GLU A 146 7.98 17.46 2.18
CA GLU A 146 8.51 16.16 1.80
C GLU A 146 9.15 15.47 3.00
N ILE A 147 9.08 14.15 3.02
CA ILE A 147 9.80 13.30 3.96
C ILE A 147 10.62 12.32 3.14
N ASP A 148 11.94 12.34 3.31
CA ASP A 148 12.82 11.35 2.71
C ASP A 148 13.40 10.44 3.79
N ASP A 149 12.98 9.18 3.79
CA ASP A 149 13.46 8.12 4.68
C ASP A 149 14.16 7.03 3.85
N THR A 150 14.96 6.22 4.51
CA THR A 150 15.52 4.97 3.97
C THR A 150 14.46 4.03 3.38
N LYS A 151 13.24 4.02 3.91
CA LYS A 151 12.17 3.10 3.48
C LYS A 151 11.28 3.66 2.38
N PHE A 152 11.10 4.98 2.32
CA PHE A 152 10.16 5.64 1.41
C PHE A 152 10.47 7.13 1.24
N HIS A 153 9.97 7.70 0.15
CA HIS A 153 9.79 9.14 -0.03
C HIS A 153 8.31 9.46 0.15
N ALA A 154 7.96 10.59 0.75
CA ALA A 154 6.58 11.03 0.90
C ALA A 154 6.41 12.49 0.50
N CYS A 155 5.37 12.76 -0.29
CA CYS A 155 4.92 14.10 -0.64
C CYS A 155 3.66 14.44 0.16
N ILE A 156 3.62 15.65 0.71
CA ILE A 156 2.51 16.12 1.54
C ILE A 156 2.07 17.50 1.05
N LEU A 157 0.76 17.68 0.88
CA LEU A 157 0.16 18.99 0.65
C LEU A 157 -0.80 19.33 1.78
N GLU A 158 -0.71 20.54 2.32
CA GLU A 158 -1.67 21.08 3.27
C GLU A 158 -2.50 22.18 2.62
N VAL A 159 -3.78 21.89 2.39
CA VAL A 159 -4.75 22.77 1.73
C VAL A 159 -5.54 23.52 2.81
N LYS A 160 -5.34 24.83 2.92
CA LYS A 160 -5.92 25.64 4.01
C LYS A 160 -7.43 25.74 3.95
N ASN A 161 -8.00 25.86 2.75
CA ASN A 161 -9.44 25.95 2.55
C ASN A 161 -10.05 24.60 2.10
N PRO A 162 -10.72 23.85 3.00
CA PRO A 162 -11.28 22.54 2.68
C PRO A 162 -12.52 22.59 1.78
N THR A 163 -13.18 23.73 1.61
CA THR A 163 -14.37 23.85 0.75
C THR A 163 -14.05 23.69 -0.74
N ARG A 164 -12.77 23.73 -1.08
CA ARG A 164 -12.24 23.51 -2.44
C ARG A 164 -12.11 22.04 -2.81
N MET A 165 -12.29 21.13 -1.85
CA MET A 165 -12.20 19.70 -2.07
C MET A 165 -13.31 19.20 -2.99
N LYS A 166 -12.94 18.41 -3.99
CA LYS A 166 -13.83 17.84 -4.99
C LYS A 166 -13.45 16.40 -5.34
N ILE A 167 -14.44 15.60 -5.71
CA ILE A 167 -14.21 14.27 -6.28
C ILE A 167 -14.29 14.36 -7.81
N GLY A 168 -13.17 14.02 -8.45
CA GLY A 168 -13.07 13.76 -9.87
C GLY A 168 -13.23 12.27 -10.14
N TYR A 169 -13.74 11.93 -11.31
CA TYR A 169 -13.93 10.55 -11.75
C TYR A 169 -13.71 10.46 -13.26
N THR A 170 -13.39 9.26 -13.75
CA THR A 170 -13.17 9.06 -15.18
C THR A 170 -14.39 9.48 -16.00
N ASN A 171 -14.16 10.22 -17.09
CA ASN A 171 -15.18 10.55 -18.08
C ASN A 171 -15.69 9.33 -18.87
N LYS A 172 -15.00 8.19 -18.73
CA LYS A 172 -15.33 6.88 -19.31
C LYS A 172 -15.75 5.87 -18.24
N LEU A 173 -16.57 6.33 -17.29
CA LEU A 173 -17.05 5.52 -16.17
C LEU A 173 -17.66 4.19 -16.67
N LYS A 174 -17.26 3.08 -16.05
CA LYS A 174 -17.59 1.68 -16.42
C LYS A 174 -16.91 1.16 -17.70
N GLU A 175 -16.05 1.94 -18.34
CA GLU A 175 -15.29 1.52 -19.53
C GLU A 175 -13.79 1.48 -19.24
N VAL A 176 -13.20 2.60 -18.82
CA VAL A 176 -11.78 2.73 -18.52
C VAL A 176 -11.53 3.90 -17.56
N GLY A 177 -10.50 3.79 -16.73
CA GLY A 177 -10.05 4.87 -15.87
C GLY A 177 -9.22 5.91 -16.63
N GLN A 178 -8.76 6.90 -15.88
CA GLN A 178 -7.85 7.96 -16.34
C GLN A 178 -6.72 8.13 -15.34
N LYS A 179 -5.60 8.71 -15.76
CA LYS A 179 -4.53 9.08 -14.84
C LYS A 179 -5.04 10.14 -13.85
N THR A 180 -4.38 10.23 -12.69
CA THR A 180 -4.76 11.25 -11.70
C THR A 180 -4.48 12.65 -12.26
N SER A 181 -3.37 12.82 -12.97
CA SER A 181 -3.04 14.05 -13.71
C SER A 181 -4.12 14.43 -14.75
N GLU A 182 -4.57 13.47 -15.58
CA GLU A 182 -5.62 13.71 -16.58
C GLU A 182 -6.93 14.18 -15.93
N ILE A 183 -7.37 13.51 -14.86
CA ILE A 183 -8.57 13.93 -14.12
C ILE A 183 -8.37 15.33 -13.51
N ALA A 184 -7.18 15.63 -12.99
CA ALA A 184 -6.85 16.93 -12.41
C ALA A 184 -6.90 18.05 -13.46
N GLU A 185 -6.25 17.86 -14.61
CA GLU A 185 -6.18 18.81 -15.71
C GLU A 185 -7.55 19.11 -16.31
N GLU A 186 -8.35 18.07 -16.58
CA GLU A 186 -9.72 18.22 -17.11
C GLU A 186 -10.64 19.02 -16.16
N ASN A 187 -10.36 18.98 -14.85
CA ASN A 187 -11.12 19.72 -13.84
C ASN A 187 -10.48 21.07 -13.45
N GLY A 188 -9.34 21.45 -14.07
CA GLY A 188 -8.61 22.68 -13.75
C GLY A 188 -8.10 22.71 -12.32
N ALA A 189 -7.69 21.57 -11.78
CA ALA A 189 -7.30 21.44 -10.38
C ALA A 189 -5.93 22.06 -10.07
N ALA A 190 -5.79 22.68 -8.90
CA ALA A 190 -4.49 23.14 -8.38
C ALA A 190 -3.65 21.97 -7.84
N ALA A 191 -4.30 20.97 -7.25
CA ALA A 191 -3.68 19.76 -6.72
C ALA A 191 -4.65 18.58 -6.83
N ALA A 192 -4.12 17.35 -6.93
CA ALA A 192 -4.92 16.14 -6.84
C ALA A 192 -4.12 14.95 -6.30
N ILE A 193 -4.84 14.01 -5.71
CA ILE A 193 -4.35 12.66 -5.38
C ILE A 193 -5.32 11.63 -5.92
N ASN A 194 -4.86 10.40 -6.14
CA ASN A 194 -5.76 9.32 -6.53
C ASN A 194 -6.83 9.05 -5.45
N GLY A 195 -7.98 8.52 -5.86
CA GLY A 195 -9.15 8.36 -5.02
C GLY A 195 -9.37 6.95 -4.47
N GLY A 196 -10.63 6.50 -4.55
CA GLY A 196 -11.13 5.28 -3.94
C GLY A 196 -10.73 4.01 -4.69
N GLY A 197 -11.22 2.89 -4.16
CA GLY A 197 -10.95 1.56 -4.73
C GLY A 197 -11.68 1.37 -6.07
N PHE A 198 -11.18 0.43 -6.89
CA PHE A 198 -11.81 0.10 -8.16
C PHE A 198 -11.62 -1.37 -8.53
N THR A 199 -12.43 -1.85 -9.46
CA THR A 199 -12.31 -3.16 -10.09
C THR A 199 -12.37 -3.02 -11.61
N ASP A 200 -11.97 -4.07 -12.31
CA ASP A 200 -12.14 -4.17 -13.75
C ASP A 200 -12.94 -5.43 -14.08
N LYS A 201 -13.87 -5.30 -15.04
CA LYS A 201 -14.58 -6.43 -15.64
C LYS A 201 -14.13 -6.54 -17.10
N SER A 202 -13.44 -7.62 -17.48
CA SER A 202 -13.20 -7.89 -18.90
C SER A 202 -14.47 -8.45 -19.54
N SER A 203 -14.72 -8.08 -20.79
CA SER A 203 -15.79 -8.63 -21.67
C SER A 203 -15.78 -10.15 -21.81
N ASN A 204 -14.67 -10.82 -21.46
CA ASN A 204 -14.54 -12.28 -21.48
C ASN A 204 -14.71 -12.95 -20.09
N GLY A 205 -15.24 -12.23 -19.09
CA GLY A 205 -15.41 -12.75 -17.72
C GLY A 205 -14.09 -12.94 -16.94
N LYS A 206 -12.94 -12.58 -17.53
CA LYS A 206 -11.65 -12.55 -16.84
C LYS A 206 -11.49 -11.24 -16.05
N LEU A 207 -11.24 -11.35 -14.76
CA LEU A 207 -10.92 -10.21 -13.88
C LEU A 207 -9.40 -9.95 -13.96
N TRP A 208 -8.94 -9.04 -14.82
CA TRP A 208 -7.55 -8.54 -14.82
C TRP A 208 -7.51 -7.09 -15.33
N THR A 209 -6.54 -6.25 -14.98
CA THR A 209 -6.25 -5.58 -13.70
C THR A 209 -5.73 -4.18 -14.05
N GLY A 210 -6.17 -3.14 -13.35
CA GLY A 210 -5.63 -1.80 -13.43
C GLY A 210 -6.20 -0.87 -14.49
N THR A 211 -7.35 -1.14 -15.14
CA THR A 211 -7.89 -0.16 -16.09
C THR A 211 -8.55 1.01 -15.38
N GLY A 212 -9.11 0.82 -14.18
CA GLY A 212 -9.76 1.90 -13.44
C GLY A 212 -11.21 2.12 -13.86
N ALA A 213 -11.85 1.11 -14.45
CA ALA A 213 -13.15 1.27 -15.10
C ALA A 213 -14.32 1.41 -14.10
N TYR A 214 -14.32 0.62 -13.02
CA TYR A 214 -15.45 0.55 -12.08
C TYR A 214 -15.01 0.98 -10.68
N PRO A 215 -15.44 2.14 -10.17
CA PRO A 215 -15.28 2.46 -8.75
C PRO A 215 -15.87 1.36 -7.86
N GLN A 216 -15.37 1.22 -6.65
CA GLN A 216 -15.98 0.38 -5.62
C GLN A 216 -16.68 1.23 -4.56
N GLY A 217 -17.76 0.69 -3.99
CA GLY A 217 -18.59 1.39 -3.04
C GLY A 217 -19.35 2.52 -3.73
N ILE A 218 -19.12 3.75 -3.27
CA ILE A 218 -19.88 4.91 -3.73
C ILE A 218 -18.98 5.99 -4.32
N VAL A 219 -19.56 6.76 -5.24
CA VAL A 219 -19.02 8.04 -5.71
C VAL A 219 -20.15 9.07 -5.63
N ILE A 220 -19.97 10.09 -4.80
CA ILE A 220 -20.83 11.27 -4.73
C ILE A 220 -20.03 12.46 -5.22
N SER A 221 -20.61 13.24 -6.13
CA SER A 221 -20.02 14.51 -6.58
C SER A 221 -21.11 15.56 -6.74
N ASN A 222 -20.83 16.77 -6.28
CA ASN A 222 -21.80 17.88 -6.22
C ASN A 222 -23.16 17.49 -5.60
N GLY A 223 -23.13 16.66 -4.56
CA GLY A 223 -24.31 16.21 -3.81
C GLY A 223 -25.17 15.16 -4.53
N LYS A 224 -24.67 14.58 -5.63
CA LYS A 224 -25.37 13.55 -6.40
C LYS A 224 -24.58 12.25 -6.38
N VAL A 225 -25.28 11.12 -6.21
CA VAL A 225 -24.71 9.78 -6.35
C VAL A 225 -24.42 9.54 -7.84
N VAL A 226 -23.14 9.59 -8.20
CA VAL A 226 -22.64 9.34 -9.57
C VAL A 226 -22.50 7.83 -9.83
N TYR A 227 -22.07 7.10 -8.80
CA TYR A 227 -21.89 5.66 -8.85
C TYR A 227 -22.21 5.03 -7.49
N SER A 228 -22.80 3.85 -7.49
CA SER A 228 -22.94 2.98 -6.32
C SER A 228 -22.99 1.53 -6.78
N ASP A 229 -22.17 0.66 -6.18
CA ASP A 229 -22.31 -0.79 -6.29
C ASP A 229 -22.88 -1.44 -5.01
N VAL A 230 -23.24 -0.61 -4.02
CA VAL A 230 -23.88 -1.01 -2.76
C VAL A 230 -25.32 -0.48 -2.65
N LYS A 231 -26.11 -1.07 -1.75
CA LYS A 231 -27.47 -0.59 -1.45
C LYS A 231 -27.43 0.72 -0.64
N ASN A 232 -28.51 1.50 -0.72
CA ASN A 232 -28.61 2.80 -0.03
C ASN A 232 -28.52 2.72 1.51
N ASN A 233 -28.77 1.56 2.10
CA ASN A 233 -28.73 1.27 3.53
C ASN A 233 -27.56 0.35 3.92
N GLU A 234 -26.68 0.03 2.98
CA GLU A 234 -25.47 -0.74 3.22
C GLU A 234 -24.34 0.25 3.55
N ALA A 235 -23.72 0.08 4.71
CA ALA A 235 -22.65 0.94 5.16
C ALA A 235 -21.35 0.56 4.46
N VAL A 236 -20.62 1.57 3.99
CA VAL A 236 -19.29 1.43 3.40
C VAL A 236 -18.35 2.43 4.04
N ASN A 237 -17.07 2.09 4.14
CA ASN A 237 -16.08 3.02 4.65
C ASN A 237 -15.82 4.15 3.63
N VAL A 238 -16.00 5.39 4.06
CA VAL A 238 -15.97 6.56 3.17
C VAL A 238 -14.87 7.55 3.50
N THR A 239 -14.55 8.34 2.49
CA THR A 239 -13.92 9.66 2.61
C THR A 239 -14.89 10.63 1.97
N ALA A 240 -15.52 11.48 2.78
CA ALA A 240 -16.55 12.39 2.28
C ALA A 240 -16.37 13.81 2.81
N PHE A 241 -16.78 14.79 2.01
CA PHE A 241 -16.78 16.20 2.39
C PHE A 241 -18.20 16.73 2.41
N THR A 242 -18.55 17.37 3.53
CA THR A 242 -19.74 18.21 3.60
C THR A 242 -19.56 19.48 2.78
N LYS A 243 -20.66 20.16 2.46
CA LYS A 243 -20.62 21.46 1.79
C LYS A 243 -19.75 22.51 2.51
N ASP A 244 -19.65 22.40 3.83
CA ASP A 244 -18.84 23.30 4.68
C ASP A 244 -17.37 22.86 4.80
N GLY A 245 -16.95 21.84 4.04
CA GLY A 245 -15.58 21.37 4.02
C GLY A 245 -15.20 20.51 5.24
N LYS A 246 -16.16 19.87 5.91
CA LYS A 246 -15.83 18.91 6.97
C LYS A 246 -15.60 17.52 6.39
N LEU A 247 -14.52 16.87 6.81
CA LEU A 247 -14.15 15.52 6.41
C LEU A 247 -14.85 14.48 7.30
N ILE A 248 -15.74 13.72 6.67
CA ILE A 248 -16.40 12.53 7.20
C ILE A 248 -15.58 11.30 6.79
N VAL A 249 -15.33 10.43 7.76
CA VAL A 249 -14.65 9.13 7.59
C VAL A 249 -15.46 8.05 8.31
N GLY A 250 -15.11 6.79 8.13
CA GLY A 250 -15.79 5.69 8.80
C GLY A 250 -16.88 5.06 7.95
N ASP A 251 -17.62 4.13 8.54
CA ASP A 251 -18.67 3.38 7.87
C ASP A 251 -19.97 4.19 7.84
N HIS A 252 -20.44 4.55 6.64
CA HIS A 252 -21.64 5.34 6.43
C HIS A 252 -22.47 4.77 5.28
N THR A 253 -23.79 4.93 5.36
CA THR A 253 -24.71 4.62 4.27
C THR A 253 -24.88 5.81 3.34
N VAL A 254 -25.24 5.56 2.07
CA VAL A 254 -25.59 6.64 1.12
C VAL A 254 -26.69 7.55 1.70
N SER A 255 -27.66 6.95 2.40
CA SER A 255 -28.79 7.68 2.96
C SER A 255 -28.37 8.63 4.10
N GLU A 256 -27.36 8.27 4.89
CA GLU A 256 -26.76 9.15 5.90
C GLU A 256 -26.01 10.31 5.25
N LEU A 257 -25.14 10.02 4.29
CA LEU A 257 -24.34 11.04 3.62
C LEU A 257 -25.21 12.10 2.93
N LEU A 258 -26.28 11.68 2.24
CA LEU A 258 -27.21 12.62 1.60
C LEU A 258 -27.99 13.46 2.62
N ARG A 259 -28.31 12.90 3.79
CA ARG A 259 -28.98 13.62 4.88
C ARG A 259 -28.06 14.67 5.51
N ASP A 260 -26.78 14.38 5.59
CA ASP A 260 -25.76 15.24 6.20
C ASP A 260 -25.20 16.28 5.21
N ASN A 261 -25.88 16.49 4.07
CA ASN A 261 -25.52 17.43 3.02
C ASN A 261 -24.08 17.23 2.50
N VAL A 262 -23.66 15.97 2.40
CA VAL A 262 -22.39 15.60 1.75
C VAL A 262 -22.46 15.97 0.28
N THR A 263 -21.44 16.70 -0.18
CA THR A 263 -21.32 17.09 -1.58
C THR A 263 -20.37 16.20 -2.35
N GLU A 264 -19.38 15.61 -1.68
CA GLU A 264 -18.28 14.89 -2.32
C GLU A 264 -18.02 13.63 -1.50
N ALA A 265 -17.97 12.44 -2.10
CA ALA A 265 -17.64 11.21 -1.39
C ALA A 265 -17.04 10.14 -2.30
N ILE A 266 -16.13 9.36 -1.74
CA ILE A 266 -15.60 8.12 -2.32
C ILE A 266 -15.48 7.06 -1.24
N SER A 267 -15.47 5.79 -1.64
CA SER A 267 -15.23 4.67 -0.72
C SER A 267 -13.80 4.13 -0.81
N PHE A 268 -13.23 3.83 0.35
CA PHE A 268 -12.04 3.01 0.47
C PHE A 268 -11.95 2.35 1.84
N ARG A 269 -11.09 1.35 1.98
CA ARG A 269 -11.19 0.28 2.98
C ARG A 269 -11.03 0.72 4.44
N ASN A 270 -10.12 1.65 4.74
CA ASN A 270 -9.74 1.93 6.12
C ASN A 270 -9.80 3.42 6.47
N SER A 271 -10.51 3.72 7.55
CA SER A 271 -10.28 4.94 8.32
C SER A 271 -9.03 4.78 9.18
N LEU A 272 -8.23 5.83 9.27
CA LEU A 272 -6.94 5.84 9.96
C LEU A 272 -7.03 6.55 11.30
N ILE A 273 -7.75 7.67 11.36
CA ILE A 273 -7.88 8.49 12.57
C ILE A 273 -9.33 8.93 12.66
N ILE A 274 -9.93 8.81 13.84
CA ILE A 274 -11.27 9.31 14.13
C ILE A 274 -11.17 10.11 15.43
N ASN A 275 -11.62 11.38 15.41
CA ASN A 275 -11.62 12.25 16.59
C ASN A 275 -10.24 12.42 17.27
N GLY A 276 -9.18 12.49 16.48
CA GLY A 276 -7.79 12.61 16.93
C GLY A 276 -7.22 11.32 17.52
N LYS A 277 -7.97 10.21 17.47
CA LYS A 277 -7.56 8.91 18.00
C LYS A 277 -7.21 7.95 16.85
N PRO A 278 -6.13 7.17 16.98
CA PRO A 278 -5.79 6.14 16.00
C PRO A 278 -6.87 5.06 15.96
N VAL A 279 -7.30 4.68 14.76
CA VAL A 279 -8.11 3.49 14.52
C VAL A 279 -7.22 2.24 14.58
N ALA A 280 -7.75 1.13 15.10
CA ALA A 280 -7.02 -0.14 15.11
C ALA A 280 -6.93 -0.73 13.68
N LEU A 281 -5.71 -0.96 13.20
CA LEU A 281 -5.43 -1.37 11.82
C LEU A 281 -5.03 -2.84 11.73
N ALA A 282 -5.42 -3.50 10.65
CA ALA A 282 -4.86 -4.80 10.30
C ALA A 282 -3.41 -4.64 9.83
N GLU A 283 -2.55 -5.60 10.19
CA GLU A 283 -1.18 -5.65 9.71
C GLU A 283 -1.14 -5.95 8.20
N GLU A 284 -0.52 -5.05 7.43
CA GLU A 284 -0.31 -5.20 5.99
C GLU A 284 1.19 -5.03 5.65
N GLY A 285 1.58 -5.44 4.45
CA GLY A 285 2.92 -5.21 3.93
C GLY A 285 3.24 -3.73 3.70
N LEU A 286 4.53 -3.45 3.53
CA LEU A 286 5.02 -2.15 3.10
C LEU A 286 4.63 -1.93 1.64
N ASN A 287 4.01 -0.80 1.35
CA ASN A 287 3.53 -0.46 0.02
C ASN A 287 3.59 1.06 -0.19
N PRO A 288 3.57 1.54 -1.43
CA PRO A 288 3.13 2.89 -1.72
C PRO A 288 1.72 3.12 -1.14
N ARG A 289 1.46 4.29 -0.57
CA ARG A 289 0.20 4.60 0.13
C ARG A 289 -0.28 5.99 -0.24
N THR A 290 -1.59 6.14 -0.33
CA THR A 290 -2.27 7.44 -0.41
C THR A 290 -3.21 7.58 0.77
N ALA A 291 -3.25 8.75 1.38
CA ALA A 291 -4.16 9.04 2.48
C ALA A 291 -4.53 10.52 2.51
N ILE A 292 -5.62 10.81 3.20
CA ILE A 292 -6.12 12.15 3.41
C ILE A 292 -6.55 12.33 4.86
N GLY A 293 -6.32 13.51 5.41
CA GLY A 293 -6.73 13.86 6.77
C GLY A 293 -7.17 15.31 6.88
N GLN A 294 -7.82 15.65 7.99
CA GLN A 294 -8.28 17.00 8.30
C GLN A 294 -7.86 17.39 9.72
N LYS A 295 -7.26 18.58 9.86
CA LYS A 295 -6.90 19.19 11.14
C LYS A 295 -8.10 19.88 11.80
N ALA A 296 -7.95 20.24 13.08
CA ALA A 296 -8.98 20.95 13.84
C ALA A 296 -9.39 22.30 13.23
N ASP A 297 -8.49 22.98 12.54
CA ASP A 297 -8.73 24.27 11.87
C ASP A 297 -9.37 24.14 10.47
N GLY A 298 -9.66 22.91 10.04
CA GLY A 298 -10.22 22.61 8.72
C GLY A 298 -9.19 22.29 7.65
N THR A 299 -7.90 22.55 7.86
CA THR A 299 -6.83 22.26 6.88
C THR A 299 -6.85 20.80 6.47
N ILE A 300 -6.86 20.54 5.16
CA ILE A 300 -6.76 19.19 4.59
C ILE A 300 -5.31 18.82 4.37
N ILE A 301 -4.94 17.61 4.75
CA ILE A 301 -3.63 17.01 4.53
C ILE A 301 -3.79 15.94 3.45
N MET A 302 -3.20 16.13 2.29
CA MET A 302 -3.01 15.09 1.29
C MET A 302 -1.63 14.46 1.48
N LEU A 303 -1.55 13.14 1.51
CA LEU A 303 -0.31 12.39 1.71
C LEU A 303 -0.19 11.30 0.65
N VAL A 304 0.90 11.31 -0.09
CA VAL A 304 1.30 10.21 -0.98
C VAL A 304 2.70 9.74 -0.58
N ILE A 305 2.85 8.44 -0.42
CA ILE A 305 4.10 7.77 -0.08
C ILE A 305 4.50 6.86 -1.22
N ASP A 306 5.70 7.06 -1.76
CA ASP A 306 6.30 6.23 -2.77
C ASP A 306 6.88 4.95 -2.19
N GLY A 307 7.02 3.94 -3.03
CA GLY A 307 7.57 2.64 -2.65
C GLY A 307 7.70 1.71 -3.84
N ARG A 308 8.17 0.49 -3.60
CA ARG A 308 8.51 -0.51 -4.64
C ARG A 308 9.50 0.05 -5.68
N LYS A 309 10.38 0.96 -5.27
CA LYS A 309 11.42 1.59 -6.10
C LYS A 309 12.78 1.42 -5.45
N GLY A 310 13.70 0.74 -6.13
CA GLY A 310 15.02 0.43 -5.58
C GLY A 310 14.92 -0.29 -4.23
N LEU A 311 15.50 0.30 -3.19
CA LEU A 311 15.43 -0.21 -1.81
C LEU A 311 14.23 0.32 -1.00
N LYS A 312 13.49 1.30 -1.54
CA LYS A 312 12.33 1.90 -0.87
C LYS A 312 11.10 1.03 -1.07
N ALA A 313 10.78 0.23 -0.05
CA ALA A 313 9.63 -0.69 -0.08
C ALA A 313 8.27 0.03 0.09
N GLY A 314 8.27 1.25 0.63
CA GLY A 314 7.06 1.99 0.99
C GLY A 314 6.76 1.95 2.49
N ALA A 315 5.52 2.27 2.86
CA ALA A 315 5.09 2.40 4.25
C ALA A 315 4.00 1.39 4.65
N SER A 316 4.00 1.05 5.93
CA SER A 316 2.87 0.42 6.62
C SER A 316 1.74 1.42 6.86
N LEU A 317 0.51 0.95 7.04
CA LEU A 317 -0.62 1.82 7.41
C LEU A 317 -0.40 2.51 8.76
N LYS A 318 0.34 1.88 9.69
CA LYS A 318 0.68 2.48 10.98
C LYS A 318 1.59 3.70 10.82
N GLU A 319 2.56 3.66 9.91
CA GLU A 319 3.42 4.80 9.60
C GLU A 319 2.62 5.94 8.96
N VAL A 320 1.72 5.64 8.03
CA VAL A 320 0.79 6.63 7.45
C VAL A 320 -0.05 7.29 8.55
N GLN A 321 -0.67 6.49 9.43
CA GLN A 321 -1.46 6.99 10.57
C GLN A 321 -0.61 7.88 11.48
N ASN A 322 0.62 7.48 11.81
CA ASN A 322 1.51 8.27 12.67
C ASN A 322 1.91 9.60 12.02
N ILE A 323 2.19 9.63 10.71
CA ILE A 323 2.49 10.87 9.98
C ILE A 323 1.29 11.84 10.08
N LEU A 324 0.07 11.35 9.83
CA LEU A 324 -1.13 12.18 9.88
C LEU A 324 -1.43 12.69 11.31
N LEU A 325 -1.25 11.84 12.33
CA LEU A 325 -1.37 12.24 13.74
C LEU A 325 -0.35 13.32 14.12
N GLN A 326 0.92 13.14 13.73
CA GLN A 326 1.98 14.11 14.00
C GLN A 326 1.72 15.48 13.35
N ARG A 327 0.98 15.49 12.23
CA ARG A 327 0.54 16.71 11.56
C ARG A 327 -0.78 17.27 12.09
N GLY A 328 -1.35 16.66 13.13
CA GLY A 328 -2.54 17.16 13.81
C GLY A 328 -3.87 16.79 13.17
N ALA A 329 -3.93 15.72 12.37
CA ALA A 329 -5.19 15.23 11.81
C ALA A 329 -6.13 14.76 12.94
N LEU A 330 -7.36 15.28 12.94
CA LEU A 330 -8.47 14.79 13.76
C LEU A 330 -9.17 13.62 13.09
N ASN A 331 -9.48 13.75 11.81
CA ASN A 331 -10.06 12.66 11.02
C ASN A 331 -9.12 12.34 9.86
N ALA A 332 -8.99 11.07 9.53
CA ALA A 332 -8.20 10.65 8.39
C ALA A 332 -8.64 9.29 7.85
N SER A 333 -8.49 9.12 6.55
CA SER A 333 -8.77 7.89 5.83
C SER A 333 -7.62 7.54 4.88
N SER A 334 -7.48 6.25 4.62
CA SER A 334 -6.65 5.78 3.52
C SER A 334 -7.43 5.86 2.21
N LEU A 335 -6.71 6.02 1.11
CA LEU A 335 -7.20 5.94 -0.26
C LEU A 335 -6.50 4.78 -0.96
N ASP A 336 -6.85 4.52 -2.23
CA ASP A 336 -6.22 3.43 -2.97
C ASP A 336 -4.70 3.64 -3.05
N GLY A 337 -3.94 2.56 -2.94
CA GLY A 337 -2.48 2.61 -2.79
C GLY A 337 -1.76 1.80 -3.85
N GLY A 338 -0.52 1.41 -3.54
CA GLY A 338 0.30 0.67 -4.49
C GLY A 338 0.54 1.48 -5.77
N SER A 339 0.38 0.84 -6.93
CA SER A 339 0.57 1.49 -8.22
C SER A 339 -0.38 2.66 -8.48
N SER A 340 -1.43 2.83 -7.67
CA SER A 340 -2.38 3.96 -7.80
C SER A 340 -1.87 5.24 -7.16
N SER A 341 -0.83 5.14 -6.33
CA SER A 341 -0.37 6.26 -5.50
C SER A 341 0.25 7.34 -6.38
N THR A 342 -0.48 8.44 -6.52
CA THR A 342 -0.09 9.57 -7.37
C THR A 342 -0.52 10.88 -6.71
N MET A 343 0.36 11.88 -6.77
CA MET A 343 0.11 13.27 -6.40
C MET A 343 0.43 14.20 -7.55
N TYR A 344 -0.56 14.99 -7.96
CA TYR A 344 -0.45 16.07 -8.93
C TYR A 344 -0.49 17.42 -8.21
N PHE A 345 0.37 18.35 -8.62
CA PHE A 345 0.40 19.72 -8.09
C PHE A 345 0.93 20.69 -9.14
N ASN A 346 0.20 21.78 -9.39
CA ASN A 346 0.62 22.86 -10.29
C ASN A 346 1.10 22.41 -11.68
N GLY A 347 0.35 21.54 -12.35
CA GLY A 347 0.69 21.11 -13.72
C GLY A 347 1.53 19.85 -13.81
N GLU A 348 2.00 19.31 -12.69
CA GLU A 348 2.99 18.22 -12.70
C GLU A 348 2.66 17.13 -11.68
N VAL A 349 3.06 15.89 -11.99
CA VAL A 349 3.11 14.81 -11.01
C VAL A 349 4.39 14.94 -10.20
N ILE A 350 4.24 15.07 -8.88
CA ILE A 350 5.35 15.46 -7.99
C ILE A 350 5.94 14.30 -7.19
N ASN A 351 5.30 13.13 -7.20
CA ASN A 351 5.83 11.90 -6.60
C ASN A 351 6.43 10.96 -7.69
N ASP A 352 6.95 9.79 -7.30
CA ASP A 352 7.46 8.76 -8.22
C ASP A 352 6.53 7.52 -8.27
N PRO A 353 5.43 7.56 -9.07
CA PRO A 353 4.53 6.42 -9.23
C PRO A 353 5.26 5.11 -9.55
N CYS A 354 4.84 4.04 -8.88
CA CYS A 354 5.53 2.75 -8.96
C CYS A 354 5.11 1.87 -10.14
N ASP A 355 4.14 2.28 -10.95
CA ASP A 355 3.78 1.49 -12.13
C ASP A 355 4.87 1.61 -13.21
N TRP A 356 4.97 0.58 -14.06
CA TRP A 356 6.06 0.48 -15.03
C TRP A 356 6.07 1.63 -16.06
N ASN A 357 4.93 2.28 -16.28
CA ASN A 357 4.76 3.40 -17.19
C ASN A 357 4.41 4.73 -16.46
N GLY A 358 4.81 4.86 -15.19
CA GLY A 358 4.51 6.01 -14.36
C GLY A 358 3.13 5.91 -13.70
N GLU A 359 2.26 6.88 -13.93
CA GLU A 359 0.90 6.84 -13.39
C GLU A 359 0.06 5.73 -14.02
N ARG A 360 -0.60 4.92 -13.19
CA ARG A 360 -1.68 4.05 -13.68
C ARG A 360 -2.99 4.81 -13.78
N THR A 361 -3.91 4.26 -14.57
CA THR A 361 -5.28 4.75 -14.62
C THR A 361 -6.06 4.33 -13.37
N VAL A 362 -6.86 5.25 -12.86
CA VAL A 362 -7.71 5.11 -11.67
C VAL A 362 -9.15 5.52 -12.02
N ALA A 363 -10.10 5.08 -11.20
CA ALA A 363 -11.51 5.40 -11.42
C ALA A 363 -11.90 6.79 -10.89
N THR A 364 -11.26 7.22 -9.80
CA THR A 364 -11.55 8.47 -9.10
C THR A 364 -10.28 9.15 -8.61
N ALA A 365 -10.35 10.46 -8.41
CA ALA A 365 -9.33 11.30 -7.80
C ALA A 365 -9.98 12.28 -6.82
N VAL A 366 -9.23 12.65 -5.79
CA VAL A 366 -9.58 13.76 -4.89
C VAL A 366 -8.77 14.96 -5.32
N TYR A 367 -9.42 16.08 -5.64
CA TYR A 367 -8.72 17.26 -6.14
C TYR A 367 -9.13 18.55 -5.43
N VAL A 368 -8.28 19.56 -5.58
CA VAL A 368 -8.48 20.92 -5.07
C VAL A 368 -8.80 21.83 -6.24
N LYS A 369 -10.00 22.40 -6.24
CA LYS A 369 -10.43 23.37 -7.26
C LYS A 369 -9.76 24.74 -7.13
#